data_AF-A0A9P9RGH6-F1
#
_entry.id   AF-A0A9P9RGH6-F1
#
_cell.length_a   1.000
_cell.length_b   1.000
_cell.length_c   1.000
_cell.angle_alpha   90.00
_cell.angle_beta   90.00
_cell.angle_gamma   90.00
#
_symmetry.space_group_name_H-M   'P 1'
#
loop_
_entity.id
_entity.type
_entity.pdbx_description
1 polymer ?
#
loop_
_entity_poly.entity_id
_entity_poly.type
_entity_poly.pdbx_seq_one_letter_code
_entity_poly.pdbx_strand_id
1 'polypeptide(L)'
;MESWFNRRLRKQDPKLRFNESVLILYHLDIAPRNFLLLEDDSICLLDWASAGFYPRVFEEYVIRITRRLRDSFNEDALKLRDLTEKEEVQINSMMQAYYNSMRFYFKPKQTSHAALDLGHNDDNPVDD
;
A
#
# COMPACT_ATOMS: atom_id res chain seq x y z
N MET A 1 -6.14 2.14 2.04
CA MET A 1 -4.68 1.95 2.22
C MET A 1 -4.17 2.56 3.52
N GLU A 2 -4.30 3.87 3.74
CA GLU A 2 -3.82 4.54 4.97
C GLU A 2 -4.34 3.87 6.26
N SER A 3 -5.65 3.64 6.35
CA SER A 3 -6.29 3.00 7.50
C SER A 3 -5.79 1.58 7.77
N TRP A 4 -5.28 0.89 6.75
CA TRP A 4 -4.70 -0.43 6.87
C TRP A 4 -3.35 -0.36 7.59
N PHE A 5 -2.46 0.56 7.18
CA PHE A 5 -1.18 0.77 7.84
C PHE A 5 -1.35 1.30 9.25
N ASN A 6 -2.19 2.32 9.44
CA ASN A 6 -2.38 2.99 10.72
C ASN A 6 -2.92 2.08 11.83
N ARG A 7 -3.64 1.01 11.47
CA ARG A 7 -4.08 -0.03 12.42
C ARG A 7 -2.93 -0.92 12.90
N ARG A 8 -1.91 -1.08 12.08
CA ARG A 8 -0.74 -1.93 12.34
C ARG A 8 0.39 -1.21 13.06
N LEU A 9 0.25 0.10 13.22
CA LEU A 9 1.11 0.94 14.04
C LEU A 9 0.67 0.93 15.50
N ARG A 10 1.62 1.00 16.42
CA ARG A 10 1.37 1.20 17.86
C ARG A 10 0.85 2.62 18.10
N LYS A 11 0.49 2.92 19.36
CA LYS A 11 -0.03 4.24 19.73
C LYS A 11 1.04 5.33 19.65
N GLN A 12 2.28 4.99 19.99
CA GLN A 12 3.42 5.90 19.97
C GLN A 12 4.00 6.14 18.56
N ASP A 13 3.68 5.28 17.59
CA ASP A 13 4.25 5.39 16.25
C ASP A 13 3.56 6.53 15.47
N PRO A 14 4.31 7.35 14.71
CA PRO A 14 3.73 8.42 13.89
C PRO A 14 2.71 7.86 12.89
N LYS A 15 1.49 8.41 12.89
CA LYS A 15 0.44 7.98 11.97
C LYS A 15 0.68 8.50 10.56
N LEU A 16 0.39 7.66 9.58
CA LEU A 16 0.45 8.00 8.16
C LEU A 16 -0.74 8.86 7.76
N ARG A 17 -0.48 9.81 6.86
CA ARG A 17 -1.44 10.70 6.22
C ARG A 17 -1.04 10.85 4.76
N PHE A 18 -1.89 10.37 3.85
CA PHE A 18 -1.65 10.42 2.39
C PHE A 18 -2.65 11.32 1.64
N ASN A 19 -3.56 11.97 2.37
CA ASN A 19 -4.62 12.82 1.83
C ASN A 19 -4.13 13.99 0.94
N GLU A 20 -2.91 14.47 1.16
CA GLU A 20 -2.29 15.57 0.41
C GLU A 20 -1.20 15.10 -0.55
N SER A 21 -0.98 13.79 -0.66
CA SER A 21 0.07 13.25 -1.51
C SER A 21 -0.34 13.31 -2.98
N VAL A 22 0.55 13.83 -3.82
CA VAL A 22 0.45 13.64 -5.27
C VAL A 22 0.63 12.15 -5.56
N LEU A 23 -0.30 11.60 -6.34
CA LEU A 23 -0.24 10.20 -6.77
C LEU A 23 0.51 10.11 -8.10
N ILE A 24 1.48 9.21 -8.17
CA ILE A 24 2.31 8.97 -9.34
C ILE A 24 2.17 7.48 -9.70
N LEU A 25 2.18 7.18 -10.99
CA LEU A 25 2.17 5.80 -11.46
C LEU A 25 3.52 5.14 -11.11
N TYR A 26 3.45 4.12 -10.26
CA TYR A 26 4.60 3.31 -9.86
C TYR A 26 4.40 1.85 -10.24
N HIS A 27 5.49 1.16 -10.57
CA HIS A 27 5.46 -0.26 -10.94
C HIS A 27 5.40 -1.17 -9.71
N LEU A 28 6.09 -0.78 -8.63
CA LEU A 28 6.21 -1.51 -7.36
C LEU A 28 6.82 -2.93 -7.45
N ASP A 29 7.36 -3.31 -8.61
CA ASP A 29 8.11 -4.55 -8.78
C ASP A 29 9.24 -4.35 -9.80
N ILE A 30 10.08 -3.35 -9.58
CA ILE A 30 11.24 -3.13 -10.44
C ILE A 30 12.32 -4.16 -10.11
N ALA A 31 12.49 -5.14 -10.99
CA ALA A 31 13.48 -6.20 -10.84
C ALA A 31 13.96 -6.68 -12.21
N PRO A 32 15.19 -7.25 -12.33
CA PRO A 32 15.74 -7.72 -13.61
C PRO A 32 14.82 -8.63 -14.41
N ARG A 33 14.06 -9.50 -13.74
CA ARG A 33 13.10 -10.42 -14.39
C ARG A 33 11.96 -9.72 -15.15
N ASN A 34 11.68 -8.46 -14.79
CA ASN A 34 10.61 -7.66 -15.39
C ASN A 34 11.13 -6.74 -16.50
N PHE A 35 12.43 -6.82 -16.84
CA PHE A 35 13.01 -6.09 -17.97
C PHE A 35 13.29 -7.04 -19.14
N LEU A 36 12.89 -6.62 -20.33
CA LEU A 36 13.24 -7.26 -21.58
C LEU A 36 14.08 -6.28 -22.41
N LEU A 37 15.31 -6.67 -22.76
CA LEU A 37 16.14 -5.95 -23.71
C LEU A 37 15.79 -6.41 -25.13
N LEU A 38 15.35 -5.49 -25.97
CA LEU A 38 15.02 -5.74 -27.36
C LEU A 38 16.27 -5.65 -28.25
N GLU A 39 16.15 -6.14 -29.50
CA GLU A 39 17.26 -6.15 -30.47
C GLU A 39 17.74 -4.74 -30.87
N ASP A 40 16.89 -3.73 -30.70
CA ASP A 40 17.20 -2.31 -30.97
C ASP A 40 17.76 -1.57 -29.73
N ASP A 41 18.25 -2.31 -28.74
CA ASP A 41 18.73 -1.82 -27.44
C ASP A 41 17.67 -1.11 -26.59
N SER A 42 16.39 -1.13 -26.99
CA SER A 42 15.31 -0.59 -26.17
C SER A 42 14.93 -1.56 -25.03
N ILE A 43 14.37 -1.01 -23.96
CA ILE A 43 13.97 -1.77 -22.77
C ILE A 43 12.45 -1.75 -22.66
N CYS A 44 11.85 -2.93 -22.58
CA CYS A 44 10.45 -3.09 -22.19
C CYS A 44 10.34 -3.47 -20.71
N LEU A 45 9.41 -2.82 -20.01
CA LEU A 45 9.04 -3.15 -18.64
C LEU A 45 7.76 -4.01 -18.64
N LEU A 46 7.84 -5.17 -17.99
CA LEU A 46 6.81 -6.21 -17.92
C LEU A 46 6.22 -6.32 -16.50
N ASP A 47 5.12 -7.06 -16.37
CA ASP A 47 4.45 -7.38 -15.10
C ASP A 47 3.92 -6.17 -14.32
N TRP A 48 2.96 -5.47 -14.94
CA TRP A 48 2.27 -4.33 -14.35
C TRP A 48 1.21 -4.70 -13.32
N ALA A 49 1.12 -5.96 -12.88
CA ALA A 49 0.05 -6.43 -11.99
C ALA A 49 0.06 -5.73 -10.61
N SER A 50 1.25 -5.30 -10.16
CA SER A 50 1.43 -4.54 -8.91
C SER A 50 1.40 -3.02 -9.12
N ALA A 51 1.31 -2.55 -10.36
CA ALA A 51 1.40 -1.14 -10.70
C ALA A 51 0.13 -0.38 -10.33
N GLY A 52 0.28 0.93 -10.12
CA GLY A 52 -0.84 1.79 -9.77
C GLY A 52 -0.42 3.20 -9.36
N PHE A 53 -1.41 4.03 -9.03
CA PHE A 53 -1.19 5.39 -8.56
C PHE A 53 -0.99 5.41 -7.04
N TYR A 54 0.23 5.70 -6.59
CA TYR A 54 0.58 5.72 -5.17
C TYR A 54 1.27 7.03 -4.77
N PRO A 55 1.24 7.40 -3.47
CA PRO A 55 2.11 8.44 -2.94
C PRO A 55 3.58 8.15 -3.24
N ARG A 56 4.37 9.21 -3.44
CA ARG A 56 5.80 9.11 -3.81
C ARG A 56 6.62 8.15 -2.94
N VAL A 57 6.32 8.10 -1.65
CA VAL A 57 7.02 7.23 -0.67
C VAL A 57 6.89 5.73 -0.92
N PHE A 58 5.96 5.28 -1.78
CA PHE A 58 5.69 3.85 -1.98
C PHE A 58 6.80 3.10 -2.70
N GLU A 59 7.38 3.66 -3.77
CA GLU A 59 8.46 3.00 -4.52
C GLU A 59 9.65 2.72 -3.59
N GLU A 60 10.10 3.74 -2.85
CA GLU A 60 11.20 3.63 -1.88
C GLU A 60 10.86 2.67 -0.73
N TYR A 61 9.62 2.71 -0.22
CA TYR A 61 9.17 1.75 0.79
C TYR A 61 9.29 0.31 0.28
N VAL A 62 8.81 0.02 -0.94
CA VAL A 62 8.87 -1.33 -1.53
C VAL A 62 10.31 -1.77 -1.71
N ILE A 63 11.16 -0.93 -2.30
CA ILE A 63 12.59 -1.15 -2.44
C ILE A 63 13.20 -1.51 -1.08
N ARG A 64 12.97 -0.73 -0.02
CA ARG A 64 13.58 -0.99 1.30
C ARG A 64 13.14 -2.31 1.93
N ILE A 65 11.92 -2.78 1.70
CA ILE A 65 11.46 -4.08 2.22
C ILE A 65 11.92 -5.25 1.35
N THR A 66 12.14 -5.05 0.04
CA THR A 66 12.65 -6.08 -0.88
C THR A 66 14.17 -6.23 -0.81
N ARG A 67 14.92 -5.16 -0.58
CA ARG A 67 16.39 -5.16 -0.43
C ARG A 67 16.90 -6.13 0.62
N ARG A 68 16.14 -6.31 1.71
CA ARG A 68 16.50 -7.27 2.77
C ARG A 68 16.42 -8.73 2.31
N LEU A 69 15.88 -9.00 1.12
CA LEU A 69 15.63 -10.34 0.60
C LEU A 69 16.50 -10.71 -0.61
N ARG A 70 17.21 -9.77 -1.26
CA ARG A 70 17.94 -10.03 -2.52
C ARG A 70 19.24 -9.21 -2.62
N ASP A 71 20.36 -9.90 -2.83
CA ASP A 71 21.71 -9.31 -2.76
C ASP A 71 22.32 -8.88 -4.11
N SER A 72 21.66 -9.09 -5.26
CA SER A 72 22.33 -9.01 -6.57
C SER A 72 21.92 -7.87 -7.51
N PHE A 73 20.87 -7.09 -7.20
CA PHE A 73 20.43 -5.99 -8.06
C PHE A 73 20.84 -4.65 -7.46
N ASN A 74 21.45 -3.78 -8.29
CA ASN A 74 21.89 -2.46 -7.84
C ASN A 74 20.70 -1.49 -7.78
N GLU A 75 19.83 -1.73 -6.79
CA GLU A 75 18.64 -0.93 -6.51
C GLU A 75 18.98 0.51 -6.05
N ASP A 76 20.26 0.87 -5.91
CA ASP A 76 20.66 2.26 -5.65
C ASP A 76 20.30 3.20 -6.81
N ALA A 77 20.20 2.67 -8.04
CA ALA A 77 19.68 3.43 -9.18
C ALA A 77 18.20 3.82 -9.04
N LEU A 78 17.46 3.11 -8.17
CA LEU A 78 16.01 3.26 -8.00
C LEU A 78 15.64 4.07 -6.76
N LYS A 79 16.64 4.48 -5.96
CA LYS A 79 16.39 5.29 -4.76
C LYS A 79 15.80 6.64 -5.15
N LEU A 80 14.78 7.04 -4.40
CA LEU A 80 14.29 8.42 -4.46
C LEU A 80 15.43 9.36 -4.08
N ARG A 81 15.71 10.32 -4.96
CA ARG A 81 16.58 11.45 -4.63
C ARG A 81 15.79 12.45 -3.79
N ASP A 82 16.48 13.12 -2.86
CA ASP A 82 15.97 14.26 -2.10
C ASP A 82 14.72 13.96 -1.23
N LEU A 83 14.76 12.86 -0.45
CA LEU A 83 13.73 12.58 0.54
C LEU A 83 13.69 13.66 1.62
N THR A 84 12.51 14.22 1.87
CA THR A 84 12.28 15.09 3.01
C THR A 84 12.22 14.29 4.30
N GLU A 85 12.48 14.94 5.45
CA GLU A 85 12.35 14.32 6.77
C GLU A 85 10.94 13.73 6.99
N LYS A 86 9.90 14.44 6.52
CA LYS A 86 8.50 13.97 6.59
C LYS A 86 8.31 12.67 5.81
N GLU A 87 8.85 12.57 4.61
CA GLU A 87 8.78 11.35 3.79
C GLU A 87 9.55 10.20 4.43
N GLU A 88 10.72 10.46 4.99
CA GLU A 88 11.52 9.46 5.71
C GLU A 88 10.77 8.91 6.93
N VAL A 89 10.12 9.77 7.72
CA VAL A 89 9.24 9.34 8.82
C VAL A 89 8.07 8.50 8.31
N GLN A 90 7.45 8.88 7.20
CA GLN A 90 6.36 8.09 6.59
C GLN A 90 6.84 6.71 6.14
N ILE A 91 7.99 6.62 5.45
CA ILE A 91 8.57 5.35 5.01
C ILE A 91 8.85 4.46 6.22
N ASN A 92 9.46 5.01 7.27
CA ASN A 92 9.76 4.25 8.50
C ASN A 92 8.48 3.75 9.20
N SER A 93 7.43 4.57 9.27
CA SER A 93 6.11 4.11 9.76
C SER A 93 5.50 3.02 8.88
N MET A 94 5.61 3.10 7.55
CA MET A 94 5.14 2.05 6.64
C MET A 94 5.90 0.74 6.88
N MET A 95 7.22 0.80 6.99
CA MET A 95 8.06 -0.36 7.33
C MET A 95 7.69 -0.96 8.69
N GLN A 96 7.49 -0.12 9.71
CA GLN A 96 7.08 -0.60 11.04
C GLN A 96 5.73 -1.34 11.00
N ALA A 97 4.76 -0.82 10.27
CA ALA A 97 3.47 -1.47 10.07
C ALA A 97 3.59 -2.80 9.30
N TYR A 98 4.49 -2.89 8.33
CA TYR A 98 4.82 -4.15 7.65
C TYR A 98 5.43 -5.17 8.62
N TYR A 99 6.46 -4.81 9.39
CA TYR A 99 7.05 -5.68 10.40
C TYR A 99 6.04 -6.15 11.43
N ASN A 100 5.19 -5.25 11.91
CA ASN A 100 4.13 -5.60 12.85
C ASN A 100 3.15 -6.61 12.22
N SER A 101 2.86 -6.52 10.92
CA SER A 101 1.99 -7.47 10.20
C SER A 101 2.57 -8.88 10.12
N MET A 102 3.90 -9.01 10.04
CA MET A 102 4.56 -10.31 10.05
C MET A 102 4.66 -10.89 11.47
N ARG A 103 4.72 -10.03 12.49
CA ARG A 103 4.98 -10.43 13.88
C ARG A 103 3.72 -10.66 14.72
N PHE A 104 2.63 -9.93 14.43
CA PHE A 104 1.44 -9.91 15.26
C PHE A 104 0.18 -10.25 14.46
N TYR A 105 -0.77 -10.90 15.13
CA TYR A 105 -2.10 -11.12 14.58
C TYR A 105 -2.99 -9.88 14.76
N PHE A 106 -3.62 -9.45 13.67
CA PHE A 106 -4.59 -8.35 13.67
C PHE A 106 -5.99 -8.88 13.40
N LYS A 107 -6.90 -8.70 14.37
CA LYS A 107 -8.31 -9.06 14.19
C LYS A 107 -8.90 -8.33 12.97
N PRO A 108 -9.64 -9.04 12.09
CA PRO A 108 -10.41 -8.42 11.02
C PRO A 108 -11.38 -7.37 11.59
N LYS A 109 -11.73 -6.32 10.82
CA LYS A 109 -12.90 -5.51 11.23
C LYS A 109 -14.11 -6.41 11.07
N GLN A 110 -14.94 -6.50 12.10
CA GLN A 110 -16.31 -6.92 11.90
C GLN A 110 -16.95 -5.90 10.96
N THR A 111 -17.24 -6.31 9.73
CA THR A 111 -18.20 -5.59 8.90
C THR A 111 -19.56 -5.83 9.52
N SER A 112 -20.05 -4.86 10.29
CA SER A 112 -21.48 -4.78 10.53
C SER A 112 -22.12 -4.57 9.17
N HIS A 113 -22.58 -5.65 8.53
CA HIS A 113 -23.68 -5.51 7.60
C HIS A 113 -24.80 -4.92 8.45
N ALA A 114 -25.05 -3.63 8.28
CA ALA A 114 -26.34 -3.09 8.66
C ALA A 114 -27.34 -3.98 7.92
N ALA A 115 -28.02 -4.85 8.67
CA ALA A 115 -29.19 -5.52 8.15
C ALA A 115 -30.06 -4.39 7.61
N LEU A 116 -30.33 -4.42 6.31
CA LEU A 116 -31.40 -3.63 5.73
C LEU A 116 -32.65 -4.13 6.42
N ASP A 117 -33.03 -3.43 7.49
CA ASP A 117 -34.31 -3.55 8.16
C ASP A 117 -35.35 -3.05 7.16
N LEU A 118 -35.75 -3.94 6.25
CA LEU A 118 -36.92 -3.77 5.42
C LEU A 118 -38.10 -3.87 6.39
N GLY A 119 -38.46 -2.73 6.97
CA GLY A 119 -39.68 -2.56 7.74
C GLY A 119 -40.85 -3.07 6.92
N HIS A 120 -41.35 -4.24 7.30
CA HIS A 120 -42.63 -4.75 6.84
C HIS A 120 -43.69 -3.93 7.58
N ASN A 121 -44.13 -2.85 6.95
CA ASN A 121 -45.35 -2.15 7.35
C ASN A 121 -46.53 -3.06 7.02
N ASP A 122 -46.93 -3.91 7.95
CA ASP A 122 -48.27 -4.50 7.97
C ASP A 122 -49.25 -3.47 8.53
N ASP A 123 -49.55 -2.45 7.73
CA ASP A 123 -50.82 -1.73 7.82
C ASP A 123 -51.70 -2.28 6.69
N ASN A 124 -52.63 -3.16 7.03
CA ASN A 124 -53.79 -3.41 6.18
C ASN A 124 -55.04 -3.40 7.06
N PRO A 125 -56.01 -2.51 6.80
CA PRO A 125 -57.27 -2.48 7.50
C PRO A 125 -58.22 -3.50 6.85
N VAL A 126 -58.99 -4.23 7.64
CA VAL A 126 -60.23 -4.84 7.16
C VAL A 126 -61.30 -4.59 8.21
N ASP A 127 -62.18 -3.64 7.86
CA ASP A 127 -63.52 -3.46 8.43
C ASP A 127 -64.38 -4.71 8.15
N ASP A 128 -65.00 -5.25 9.22
CA ASP A 128 -66.42 -5.61 9.40
C ASP A 128 -66.59 -6.70 10.48
#